data_AF-A0A349DIV2-F1
#
_entry.id   AF-A0A349DIV2-F1
#
_cell.length_a   1.000
_cell.length_b   1.000
_cell.length_c   1.000
_cell.angle_alpha   90.00
_cell.angle_beta   90.00
_cell.angle_gamma   90.00
#
_symmetry.space_group_name_H-M   'P 1'
#
loop_
_entity.id
_entity.type
_entity.pdbx_description
1 polymer ?
#
loop_
_entity_poly.entity_id
_entity_poly.type
_entity_poly.pdbx_seq_one_letter_code
_entity_poly.pdbx_strand_id
1 'polypeptide(L)'
;MKTLTTFFVALALLSIQKVIAQGGAAINTDGSSADQSAIFDVKSTTQGVLLPRMSASQRIAINNPATGLLVYDTTSNTLYYFNGSLWVQMTSGTSNDLAGQRKSSSSDYLSLVIQQQKNAITALLQETKTQKETINSLEKRIQSIEQKLKSFTKIK
;
A
#
# COMPACT_ATOMS: atom_id res chain seq x y z
N MET A 1 -31.63 46.27 -54.87
CA MET A 1 -32.15 45.64 -53.64
C MET A 1 -31.85 44.13 -53.59
N LYS A 2 -32.14 43.36 -54.65
CA LYS A 2 -31.93 41.90 -54.68
C LYS A 2 -30.50 41.44 -54.36
N THR A 3 -29.49 42.12 -54.90
CA THR A 3 -28.05 41.83 -54.66
C THR A 3 -27.62 42.05 -53.20
N LEU A 4 -28.22 43.02 -52.52
CA LEU A 4 -27.95 43.30 -51.11
C LEU A 4 -28.54 42.20 -50.21
N THR A 5 -29.76 41.75 -50.52
CA THR A 5 -30.39 40.63 -49.82
C THR A 5 -29.59 39.34 -50.00
N THR A 6 -29.07 39.06 -51.20
CA THR A 6 -28.20 37.89 -51.45
C THR A 6 -26.90 37.94 -50.62
N PHE A 7 -26.30 39.12 -50.47
CA PHE A 7 -25.10 39.29 -49.65
C PHE A 7 -25.36 39.02 -48.16
N PHE A 8 -26.47 39.54 -47.61
CA PHE A 8 -26.84 39.27 -46.22
C PHE A 8 -27.18 37.80 -45.96
N VAL A 9 -27.82 37.12 -46.91
CA VAL A 9 -28.10 35.67 -46.81
C VAL A 9 -26.81 34.86 -46.86
N ALA A 10 -25.86 35.22 -47.73
CA ALA A 10 -24.56 34.56 -47.78
C ALA A 10 -23.77 34.74 -46.46
N LEU A 11 -23.77 35.95 -45.90
CA LEU A 11 -23.09 36.22 -44.63
C LEU A 11 -23.74 35.47 -43.45
N ALA A 12 -25.07 35.36 -43.44
CA ALA A 12 -25.82 34.57 -42.47
C ALA A 12 -25.52 33.05 -42.60
N LEU A 13 -25.33 32.54 -43.82
CA LEU A 13 -24.95 31.14 -44.05
C LEU A 13 -23.51 30.83 -43.61
N LEU A 14 -22.58 31.78 -43.77
CA LEU A 14 -21.20 31.62 -43.28
C LEU A 14 -21.07 31.64 -41.75
N SER A 15 -22.07 32.17 -41.02
CA SER A 15 -22.04 32.26 -39.56
C SER A 15 -22.59 31.02 -38.84
N ILE A 16 -23.09 30.02 -39.56
CA ILE A 16 -23.67 28.77 -38.98
C ILE A 16 -22.63 27.63 -38.92
N GLN A 17 -21.34 27.92 -39.10
CA GLN A 17 -20.29 26.91 -38.95
C GLN A 17 -20.24 26.44 -37.48
N LYS A 18 -20.77 25.24 -37.20
CA LYS A 18 -20.51 24.57 -35.92
C LYS A 18 -19.00 24.32 -35.84
N VAL A 19 -18.32 25.01 -34.93
CA VAL A 19 -16.96 24.64 -34.53
C VAL A 19 -17.08 23.31 -33.80
N ILE A 20 -16.89 22.19 -34.52
CA ILE A 20 -16.67 20.89 -33.89
C ILE A 20 -15.32 21.04 -33.20
N ALA A 21 -15.33 21.14 -31.87
CA ALA A 21 -14.11 21.01 -31.10
C ALA A 21 -13.46 19.67 -31.51
N GLN A 22 -12.20 19.74 -31.93
CA GLN A 22 -11.38 18.58 -32.27
C GLN A 22 -11.40 17.64 -31.04
N GLY A 23 -11.56 16.34 -31.25
CA GLY A 23 -11.96 15.35 -30.23
C GLY A 23 -11.13 15.24 -28.93
N GLY A 24 -10.08 16.04 -28.77
CA GLY A 24 -9.25 16.17 -27.58
C GLY A 24 -8.36 17.41 -27.65
N ALA A 25 -7.77 17.80 -26.52
CA ALA A 25 -6.75 18.84 -26.45
C ALA A 25 -5.36 18.22 -26.62
N ALA A 26 -4.66 18.61 -27.68
CA ALA A 26 -3.27 18.22 -27.91
C ALA A 26 -2.31 19.32 -27.42
N ILE A 27 -1.32 18.96 -26.61
CA ILE A 27 -0.25 19.84 -26.14
C ILE A 27 1.08 19.31 -26.70
N ASN A 28 1.54 19.93 -27.77
CA ASN A 28 2.77 19.58 -28.46
C ASN A 28 3.29 20.77 -29.29
N THR A 29 4.46 20.63 -29.89
CA THR A 29 5.09 21.66 -30.73
C THR A 29 5.13 21.29 -32.22
N ASP A 30 4.68 20.09 -32.59
CA ASP A 30 4.75 19.56 -33.96
C ASP A 30 3.42 19.66 -34.73
N GLY A 31 2.36 20.12 -34.07
CA GLY A 31 1.03 20.28 -34.65
C GLY A 31 0.28 18.97 -34.84
N SER A 32 0.74 17.87 -34.24
CA SER A 32 0.00 16.61 -34.27
C SER A 32 -1.35 16.73 -33.56
N SER A 33 -2.38 16.12 -34.15
CA SER A 33 -3.70 16.00 -33.52
C SER A 33 -3.64 15.06 -32.32
N ALA A 34 -4.50 15.28 -31.31
CA ALA A 34 -4.65 14.35 -30.20
C ALA A 34 -5.11 12.98 -30.69
N ASP A 35 -4.67 11.93 -30.01
CA ASP A 35 -5.20 10.58 -30.22
C ASP A 35 -6.73 10.56 -30.07
N GLN A 36 -7.43 9.80 -30.92
CA GLN A 36 -8.90 9.75 -30.94
C GLN A 36 -9.49 9.21 -29.62
N SER A 37 -8.72 8.46 -28.85
CA SER A 37 -9.09 7.94 -27.53
C SER A 37 -8.72 8.86 -26.36
N ALA A 38 -8.08 10.01 -26.62
CA ALA A 38 -7.58 10.91 -25.59
C ALA A 38 -8.27 12.28 -25.61
N ILE A 39 -8.89 12.66 -24.48
CA ILE A 39 -9.36 14.04 -24.28
C ILE A 39 -8.22 15.02 -24.00
N PHE A 40 -7.08 14.52 -23.51
CA PHE A 40 -5.86 15.27 -23.24
C PHE A 40 -4.65 14.43 -23.69
N ASP A 41 -3.94 14.92 -24.69
CA ASP A 41 -2.77 14.27 -25.28
C ASP A 41 -1.56 15.20 -25.20
N VAL A 42 -0.49 14.76 -24.54
CA VAL A 42 0.74 15.54 -24.37
C VAL A 42 1.87 14.81 -25.05
N LYS A 43 2.45 15.43 -26.08
CA LYS A 43 3.57 14.89 -26.83
C LYS A 43 4.76 15.85 -26.75
N SER A 44 5.82 15.40 -26.09
CA SER A 44 7.09 16.13 -26.02
C SER A 44 8.24 15.15 -25.81
N THR A 45 9.41 15.47 -26.38
CA THR A 45 10.66 14.74 -26.15
C THR A 45 11.54 15.39 -25.08
N THR A 46 11.19 16.60 -24.62
CA THR A 46 12.01 17.42 -23.71
C THR A 46 11.27 17.89 -22.46
N GLN A 47 9.93 17.82 -22.45
CA GLN A 47 9.08 18.27 -21.35
C GLN A 47 8.14 17.15 -20.91
N GLY A 48 7.66 17.24 -19.67
CA GLY A 48 6.68 16.32 -19.10
C GLY A 48 5.52 17.07 -18.43
N VAL A 49 4.62 16.31 -17.81
CA VAL A 49 3.49 16.86 -17.06
C VAL A 49 3.81 16.86 -15.57
N LEU A 50 3.70 18.03 -14.93
CA LEU A 50 3.68 18.13 -13.47
C LEU A 50 2.25 17.96 -12.99
N LEU A 51 1.98 16.86 -12.29
CA LEU A 51 0.72 16.65 -11.56
C LEU A 51 0.65 17.55 -10.32
N PRO A 52 -0.55 17.81 -9.76
CA PRO A 52 -0.68 18.56 -8.51
C PRO A 52 0.24 18.03 -7.41
N ARG A 53 1.09 18.90 -6.87
CA ARG A 53 2.08 18.57 -5.84
C ARG A 53 1.61 19.04 -4.49
N MET A 54 1.58 18.14 -3.50
CA MET A 54 1.10 18.44 -2.15
C MET A 54 1.71 17.50 -1.12
N SER A 55 1.66 17.85 0.17
CA SER A 55 2.07 16.94 1.25
C SER A 55 1.08 15.80 1.45
N ALA A 56 1.48 14.78 2.21
CA ALA A 56 0.58 13.70 2.60
C ALA A 56 -0.66 14.21 3.35
N SER A 57 -0.49 15.18 4.26
CA SER A 57 -1.60 15.80 5.00
C SER A 57 -2.57 16.55 4.10
N GLN A 58 -2.07 17.24 3.07
CA GLN A 58 -2.91 17.95 2.10
C GLN A 58 -3.66 16.98 1.20
N ARG A 59 -3.01 15.89 0.76
CA ARG A 59 -3.65 14.85 -0.05
C ARG A 59 -4.82 14.19 0.67
N ILE A 60 -4.63 13.76 1.93
CA ILE A 60 -5.71 13.12 2.70
C ILE A 60 -6.83 14.10 3.06
N ALA A 61 -6.58 15.41 3.03
CA ALA A 61 -7.56 16.46 3.29
C ALA A 61 -8.41 16.83 2.06
N ILE A 62 -8.16 16.23 0.88
CA ILE A 62 -9.04 16.42 -0.28
C ILE A 62 -10.40 15.80 0.03
N ASN A 63 -11.43 16.64 0.08
CA ASN A 63 -12.81 16.19 0.26
C ASN A 63 -13.33 15.53 -1.02
N ASN A 64 -13.96 14.35 -0.89
CA ASN A 64 -14.60 13.61 -1.97
C ASN A 64 -13.72 13.46 -3.24
N PRO A 65 -12.50 12.89 -3.13
CA PRO A 65 -11.62 12.74 -4.29
C PRO A 65 -12.27 11.81 -5.34
N ALA A 66 -12.15 12.18 -6.61
CA ALA A 66 -12.64 11.35 -7.70
C ALA A 66 -11.80 10.08 -7.86
N THR A 67 -12.44 8.96 -8.20
CA THR A 67 -11.73 7.73 -8.58
C THR A 67 -10.81 8.03 -9.78
N GLY A 68 -9.55 7.62 -9.69
CA GLY A 68 -8.52 7.90 -10.69
C GLY A 68 -7.80 9.24 -10.52
N LEU A 69 -8.14 10.05 -9.50
CA LEU A 69 -7.45 11.32 -9.24
C LEU A 69 -5.97 11.09 -8.94
N LEU A 70 -5.09 11.70 -9.72
CA LEU A 70 -3.64 11.58 -9.61
C LEU A 70 -3.02 12.80 -8.92
N VAL A 71 -2.09 12.55 -7.99
CA VAL A 71 -1.30 13.59 -7.31
C VAL A 71 0.13 13.12 -7.08
N TYR A 72 1.06 14.07 -6.99
CA TYR A 72 2.42 13.81 -6.51
C TYR A 72 2.53 14.22 -5.04
N ASP A 73 2.79 13.26 -4.17
CA ASP A 73 2.97 13.49 -2.74
C ASP A 73 4.43 13.87 -2.45
N THR A 74 4.66 15.09 -1.98
CA THR A 74 5.98 15.65 -1.68
C THR A 74 6.56 15.18 -0.34
N THR A 75 5.75 14.60 0.55
CA THR A 75 6.21 13.98 1.80
C THR A 75 6.86 12.63 1.51
N SER A 76 6.21 11.80 0.68
CA SER A 76 6.73 10.48 0.29
C SER A 76 7.53 10.46 -1.01
N ASN A 77 7.61 11.59 -1.73
CA ASN A 77 8.29 11.73 -3.02
C ASN A 77 7.85 10.69 -4.05
N THR A 78 6.54 10.52 -4.22
CA THR A 78 5.98 9.48 -5.11
C THR A 78 4.59 9.85 -5.60
N LEU A 79 4.14 9.19 -6.67
CA LEU A 79 2.81 9.38 -7.23
C LEU A 79 1.76 8.56 -6.48
N TYR A 80 0.57 9.12 -6.35
CA TYR A 80 -0.59 8.46 -5.78
C TYR A 80 -1.80 8.65 -6.69
N TYR A 81 -2.66 7.64 -6.70
CA TYR A 81 -4.02 7.77 -7.25
C TYR A 81 -5.06 7.40 -6.20
N PHE A 82 -6.25 7.99 -6.29
CA PHE A 82 -7.38 7.57 -5.47
C PHE A 82 -8.13 6.43 -6.16
N ASN A 83 -8.28 5.28 -5.52
CA ASN A 83 -8.95 4.11 -6.13
C ASN A 83 -10.48 4.10 -5.95
N GLY A 84 -11.05 5.17 -5.41
CA GLY A 84 -12.47 5.25 -5.03
C GLY A 84 -12.72 5.02 -3.54
N SER A 85 -11.73 4.56 -2.78
CA SER A 85 -11.83 4.36 -1.33
C SER A 85 -10.60 4.82 -0.57
N LEU A 86 -9.40 4.55 -1.09
CA LEU A 86 -8.12 4.86 -0.46
C LEU A 86 -7.15 5.49 -1.47
N TRP A 87 -6.19 6.23 -0.93
CA TRP A 87 -5.02 6.69 -1.68
C TRP A 87 -4.02 5.55 -1.84
N VAL A 88 -3.72 5.18 -3.09
CA VAL A 88 -2.81 4.08 -3.44
C VAL A 88 -1.54 4.66 -4.04
N GLN A 89 -0.40 4.25 -3.49
CA GLN A 89 0.92 4.63 -3.99
C GLN A 89 1.20 3.91 -5.32
N MET A 90 1.72 4.64 -6.31
CA MET A 90 2.26 4.06 -7.53
C MET A 90 3.73 3.73 -7.30
N THR A 91 4.00 2.46 -6.99
CA THR A 91 5.37 1.97 -6.83
C THR A 91 5.88 1.42 -8.17
N SER A 92 7.18 1.55 -8.42
CA SER A 92 7.80 0.88 -9.55
C SER A 92 7.83 -0.61 -9.21
N GLY A 93 6.99 -1.41 -9.89
CA GLY A 93 6.85 -2.86 -9.73
C GLY A 93 8.14 -3.63 -9.98
N THR A 94 9.16 -3.36 -9.19
CA THR A 94 10.40 -4.10 -9.08
C THR A 94 10.06 -5.38 -8.34
N SER A 95 10.84 -6.44 -8.56
CA SER A 95 10.67 -7.72 -7.85
C SER A 95 10.64 -7.56 -6.32
N ASN A 96 11.08 -6.41 -5.79
CA ASN A 96 11.01 -6.04 -4.39
C ASN A 96 9.62 -5.58 -3.90
N ASP A 97 8.76 -5.03 -4.78
CA ASP A 97 7.35 -4.72 -4.45
C ASP A 97 6.50 -5.99 -4.43
N LEU A 98 6.77 -6.89 -5.38
CA LEU A 98 6.31 -8.26 -5.28
C LEU A 98 6.91 -8.95 -4.05
N ALA A 99 8.18 -8.72 -3.70
CA ALA A 99 8.73 -9.24 -2.45
C ALA A 99 8.12 -8.57 -1.22
N GLY A 100 7.65 -7.32 -1.27
CA GLY A 100 6.91 -6.66 -0.20
C GLY A 100 5.52 -7.26 0.01
N GLN A 101 4.79 -7.50 -1.09
CA GLN A 101 3.49 -8.18 -1.05
C GLN A 101 3.60 -9.71 -0.87
N ARG A 102 4.70 -10.35 -1.28
CA ARG A 102 5.01 -11.77 -1.04
C ARG A 102 5.65 -12.00 0.33
N LYS A 103 6.30 -10.98 0.92
CA LYS A 103 6.68 -11.00 2.34
C LYS A 103 5.41 -11.13 3.19
N SER A 104 4.33 -10.47 2.79
CA SER A 104 3.00 -10.59 3.39
C SER A 104 2.24 -11.90 3.10
N SER A 105 2.82 -12.93 2.47
CA SER A 105 2.10 -14.21 2.32
C SER A 105 2.89 -15.51 2.41
N SER A 106 4.21 -15.49 2.63
CA SER A 106 4.94 -16.73 2.93
C SER A 106 6.04 -16.57 3.97
N SER A 107 6.76 -15.45 4.00
CA SER A 107 7.72 -15.20 5.10
C SER A 107 7.03 -14.86 6.41
N ASP A 108 5.88 -14.16 6.35
CA ASP A 108 5.12 -13.78 7.55
C ASP A 108 4.41 -15.00 8.19
N TYR A 109 3.90 -15.94 7.38
CA TYR A 109 3.36 -17.20 7.89
C TYR A 109 4.45 -18.10 8.48
N LEU A 110 5.60 -18.22 7.81
CA LEU A 110 6.69 -19.06 8.31
C LEU A 110 7.30 -18.46 9.59
N SER A 111 7.44 -17.13 9.68
CA SER A 111 7.91 -16.47 10.90
C SER A 111 6.90 -16.56 12.05
N LEU A 112 5.60 -16.47 11.78
CA LEU A 112 4.54 -16.69 12.77
C LEU A 112 4.53 -18.14 13.29
N VAL A 113 4.60 -19.13 12.40
CA VAL A 113 4.65 -20.55 12.77
C VAL A 113 5.91 -20.86 13.56
N ILE A 114 7.06 -20.35 13.13
CA ILE A 114 8.32 -20.50 13.86
C ILE A 114 8.25 -19.83 15.24
N GLN A 115 7.65 -18.64 15.34
CA GLN A 115 7.51 -17.94 16.63
C GLN A 115 6.56 -18.67 17.57
N GLN A 116 5.44 -19.18 17.06
CA GLN A 116 4.51 -19.99 17.84
C GLN A 116 5.16 -21.28 18.36
N GLN A 117 5.93 -21.96 17.50
CA GLN A 117 6.71 -23.14 17.90
C GLN A 117 7.78 -22.79 18.94
N LYS A 118 8.51 -21.68 18.77
CA LYS A 118 9.49 -21.19 19.75
C LYS A 118 8.85 -20.89 21.11
N ASN A 119 7.68 -20.25 21.12
CA ASN A 119 6.95 -19.96 22.35
C ASN A 119 6.50 -21.25 23.03
N ALA A 120 5.96 -22.21 22.27
CA ALA A 120 5.53 -23.51 22.79
C ALA A 120 6.72 -24.31 23.39
N ILE A 121 7.86 -24.35 22.69
CA ILE A 121 9.08 -24.99 23.20
C ILE A 121 9.55 -24.32 24.49
N THR A 122 9.51 -22.99 24.55
CA THR A 122 9.92 -22.24 25.74
C THR A 122 9.03 -22.56 26.95
N ALA A 123 7.72 -22.67 26.75
CA ALA A 123 6.78 -23.05 27.80
C ALA A 123 7.05 -24.48 28.32
N LEU A 124 7.25 -25.44 27.43
CA LEU A 124 7.57 -26.83 27.80
C LEU A 124 8.90 -26.94 28.56
N LEU A 125 9.91 -26.16 28.17
CA LEU A 125 11.18 -26.10 28.89
C LEU A 125 11.01 -25.55 30.30
N GLN A 126 10.13 -24.57 30.50
CA GLN A 126 9.86 -24.03 31.83
C GLN A 126 9.14 -25.04 32.72
N GLU A 127 8.14 -25.74 32.18
CA GLU A 127 7.43 -26.80 32.90
C GLU A 127 8.40 -27.91 33.35
N THR A 128 9.30 -28.34 32.45
CA THR A 128 10.30 -29.36 32.75
C THR A 128 11.25 -28.92 33.87
N LYS A 129 11.65 -27.64 33.89
CA LYS A 129 12.48 -27.07 34.97
C LYS A 129 11.75 -27.13 36.32
N THR A 130 10.49 -26.71 36.36
CA THR A 130 9.67 -26.76 37.59
C THR A 130 9.47 -28.19 38.08
N GLN A 131 9.26 -29.15 37.18
CA GLN A 131 9.17 -30.58 37.54
C GLN A 131 10.50 -31.07 38.17
N LYS A 132 11.65 -30.70 37.58
CA LYS A 132 12.97 -31.05 38.13
C LYS A 132 13.21 -30.47 39.53
N GLU A 133 12.80 -29.23 39.78
CA GLU A 133 12.87 -28.62 41.11
C GLU A 133 12.00 -29.35 42.13
N THR A 134 10.81 -29.79 41.71
CA THR A 134 9.90 -30.57 42.54
C THR A 134 10.51 -31.93 42.92
N ILE A 135 11.11 -32.62 41.94
CA ILE A 135 11.80 -33.90 42.17
C ILE A 135 12.94 -33.72 43.18
N ASN A 136 13.81 -32.72 42.99
CA ASN A 136 14.91 -32.44 43.91
C ASN A 136 14.42 -32.17 45.35
N SER A 137 13.26 -31.52 45.50
CA SER A 137 12.65 -31.28 46.81
C SER A 137 12.15 -32.57 47.47
N LEU A 138 11.53 -33.47 46.70
CA LEU A 138 11.08 -34.77 47.19
C LEU A 138 12.26 -35.65 47.63
N GLU A 139 13.34 -35.68 46.84
CA GLU A 139 14.56 -36.43 47.19
C GLU A 139 15.12 -35.99 48.55
N LYS A 140 15.19 -34.67 48.81
CA LYS A 140 15.62 -34.15 50.11
C LYS A 140 14.71 -34.57 51.26
N ARG A 141 13.38 -34.60 51.03
CA ARG A 141 12.41 -35.05 52.04
C ARG A 141 12.57 -36.53 52.36
N ILE A 142 12.77 -37.37 51.34
CA ILE A 142 13.03 -38.80 51.50
C ILE A 142 14.29 -39.02 52.34
N GLN A 143 15.40 -38.36 52.00
CA GLN A 143 16.65 -38.46 52.77
C GLN A 143 16.46 -38.06 54.24
N SER A 144 15.68 -37.01 54.52
CA SER A 144 15.36 -36.60 55.89
C SER A 144 14.55 -37.66 56.64
N ILE A 145 13.58 -38.29 55.99
CA ILE A 145 12.79 -39.39 56.57
C ILE A 145 13.68 -40.59 56.87
N GLU A 146 14.54 -40.99 55.93
CA GLU A 146 15.49 -42.09 56.11
C GLU A 146 16.44 -41.84 57.29
N GLN A 147 16.94 -40.61 57.44
CA GLN A 147 17.77 -40.20 58.59
C GLN A 147 17.00 -40.32 59.90
N LYS A 148 15.74 -39.86 59.94
CA LYS A 148 14.88 -39.99 61.13
C LYS A 148 14.65 -41.47 61.49
N LEU A 149 14.30 -42.32 60.52
CA LEU A 149 14.11 -43.76 60.75
C LEU A 149 15.37 -44.45 61.30
N LYS A 150 16.56 -44.10 60.79
CA LYS A 150 17.84 -44.58 61.33
C LYS A 150 18.05 -44.18 62.79
N SER A 151 17.66 -42.98 63.20
CA SER A 151 17.77 -42.53 64.59
C SER A 151 16.86 -43.30 65.55
N PHE A 152 15.63 -43.64 65.13
CA PHE A 152 14.71 -44.43 65.95
C PHE A 152 15.17 -45.87 66.18
N THR A 153 15.87 -46.46 65.22
CA THR A 153 16.38 -47.85 65.33
C THR A 153 17.55 -47.96 66.30
N LYS A 154 18.29 -46.87 66.57
CA LYS A 154 19.41 -46.83 67.52
C LYS A 154 19.00 -46.66 69.00
N ILE A 155 17.71 -46.44 69.28
CA ILE A 155 17.18 -46.14 70.64
C ILE A 155 16.54 -47.39 71.31
N LYS A 156 16.50 -48.53 70.61
CA LYS A 156 16.20 -49.86 71.19
C LYS A 156 17.49 -50.65 71.39
#